data_AF-Q3SIK4-F1
#
_entry.id   AF-Q3SIK4-F1
#
_cell.length_a   1.000
_cell.length_b   1.000
_cell.length_c   1.000
_cell.angle_alpha   90.00
_cell.angle_beta   90.00
_cell.angle_gamma   90.00
#
_symmetry.space_group_name_H-M   'P 1'
#
loop_
_entity.id
_entity.type
_entity.pdbx_description
1 polymer ?
#
loop_
_entity_poly.entity_id
_entity_poly.type
_entity_poly.pdbx_seq_one_letter_code
_entity_poly.pdbx_strand_id
1 'polypeptide(L)'
;MPNIRRKNGQFQVRLTVKGKSISATFPTREAATAWAVATRQELLLGKHADVERARRHTFGQLLDRYSEKITPTKRGQRQEMQRIRMLRAHPIAARIAGELTSMDFADLRDELSPGRKPNTVRLYLSLCQHVYRIAISEWGFSTMSNPLAGLRKPEVDNARDRRVSAAELDLIVAAIQDLRAPWFPWLFFFVILCPQRRGEILSTRWSDVDFDLRRLRIGLGKDGKPRYAPLAPDAITLLEHLPRSEDGRLFPLSANAVNMCWKGILKKTGIKDLHWHDLRHEGTSRYALILGKDIFKLKVVSGHKDIRSLDRYVNHKAEDVAFELAGGKPPAPPRLPLDEVLYAGTRPPGGSPNTVPVPVPSEQKTAKVIPFRTSARGRHG
;
A
#
# COMPACT_ATOMS: atom_id res chain seq x y z
N MET A 1 42.35 -39.79 4.69
CA MET A 1 41.63 -40.10 5.93
C MET A 1 41.80 -38.94 6.91
N PRO A 2 40.86 -38.67 7.83
CA PRO A 2 41.03 -37.61 8.83
C PRO A 2 42.20 -37.92 9.75
N ASN A 3 43.07 -36.94 10.02
CA ASN A 3 44.16 -37.10 10.96
C ASN A 3 43.60 -36.90 12.38
N ILE A 4 43.37 -38.00 13.10
CA ILE A 4 42.87 -38.01 14.48
C ILE A 4 44.02 -38.41 15.41
N ARG A 5 44.40 -37.53 16.31
CA ARG A 5 45.47 -37.76 17.30
C ARG A 5 44.95 -37.61 18.72
N ARG A 6 45.42 -38.44 19.65
CA ARG A 6 45.09 -38.32 21.07
C ARG A 6 46.04 -37.32 21.73
N LYS A 7 45.52 -36.32 22.45
CA LYS A 7 46.29 -35.31 23.20
C LYS A 7 45.56 -34.97 24.49
N ASN A 8 46.24 -35.04 25.64
CA ASN A 8 45.70 -34.71 26.97
C ASN A 8 44.36 -35.40 27.28
N GLY A 9 44.23 -36.70 26.98
CA GLY A 9 43.00 -37.45 27.20
C GLY A 9 41.88 -37.19 26.19
N GLN A 10 42.04 -36.24 25.26
CA GLN A 10 41.06 -35.91 24.22
C GLN A 10 41.54 -36.30 22.82
N PHE A 11 40.62 -36.38 21.86
CA PHE A 11 40.87 -36.70 20.45
C PHE A 11 40.82 -35.43 19.61
N GLN A 12 41.97 -34.98 19.11
CA GLN A 12 42.08 -33.85 18.20
C GLN A 12 42.02 -34.32 16.75
N VAL A 13 41.12 -33.74 15.97
CA VAL A 13 40.95 -33.97 14.53
C VAL A 13 41.52 -32.78 13.77
N ARG A 14 42.30 -33.04 12.73
CA ARG A 14 42.68 -32.04 11.72
C ARG A 14 42.22 -32.51 10.33
N LEU A 15 41.41 -31.69 9.67
CA LEU A 15 40.97 -31.87 8.29
C LEU A 15 41.60 -30.80 7.41
N THR A 16 42.25 -31.20 6.32
CA THR A 16 42.72 -30.29 5.28
C THR A 16 42.02 -30.63 3.98
N VAL A 17 41.24 -29.69 3.44
CA VAL A 17 40.53 -29.85 2.16
C VAL A 17 40.76 -28.59 1.33
N LYS A 18 41.25 -28.74 0.09
CA LYS A 18 41.54 -27.62 -0.83
C LYS A 18 42.38 -26.50 -0.20
N GLY A 19 43.44 -26.87 0.53
CA GLY A 19 44.38 -25.91 1.15
C GLY A 19 43.90 -25.21 2.43
N LYS A 20 42.65 -25.43 2.88
CA LYS A 20 42.14 -24.93 4.16
C LYS A 20 42.17 -26.03 5.21
N SER A 21 42.82 -25.76 6.34
CA SER A 21 42.88 -26.67 7.48
C SER A 21 41.95 -26.19 8.59
N ILE A 22 41.11 -27.10 9.07
CA ILE A 22 40.30 -26.90 10.28
C ILE A 22 40.66 -27.98 11.31
N SER A 23 40.55 -27.64 12.59
CA SER A 23 40.76 -28.60 13.66
C SER A 23 39.79 -28.41 14.80
N ALA A 24 39.36 -29.52 15.39
CA ALA A 24 38.51 -29.56 16.56
C ALA A 24 38.95 -30.70 17.49
N THR A 25 38.58 -30.62 18.77
CA THR A 25 38.97 -31.59 19.79
C THR A 25 37.73 -32.13 20.48
N PHE A 26 37.69 -33.45 20.71
CA PHE A 26 36.52 -34.17 21.23
C PHE A 26 36.90 -35.11 22.37
N PRO A 27 35.97 -35.42 23.29
CA PRO A 27 36.23 -36.36 24.38
C PRO A 27 36.34 -37.82 23.92
N THR A 28 35.66 -38.21 22.84
CA THR A 28 35.66 -39.60 22.33
C THR A 28 36.12 -39.71 20.88
N ARG A 29 36.69 -40.86 20.51
CA ARG A 29 37.15 -41.16 19.13
C ARG A 29 35.98 -41.22 18.15
N GLU A 30 34.83 -41.69 18.60
CA GLU A 30 33.60 -41.78 17.80
C GLU A 30 33.08 -40.38 17.45
N ALA A 31 32.96 -39.47 18.42
CA ALA A 31 32.56 -38.09 18.18
C ALA A 31 33.54 -37.36 17.24
N ALA A 32 34.84 -37.58 17.45
CA ALA A 32 35.89 -37.09 16.55
C ALA A 32 35.72 -37.59 15.11
N THR A 33 35.39 -38.88 14.93
CA THR A 33 35.22 -39.50 13.61
C THR A 33 33.94 -39.00 12.93
N ALA A 34 32.82 -38.93 13.65
CA ALA A 34 31.54 -38.43 13.14
C ALA A 34 31.64 -36.97 12.68
N TRP A 35 32.27 -36.11 13.50
CA TRP A 35 32.55 -34.73 13.12
C TRP A 35 33.43 -34.68 11.88
N ALA A 36 34.50 -35.49 11.82
CA ALA A 36 35.42 -35.50 10.70
C ALA A 36 34.74 -35.85 9.36
N VAL A 37 33.78 -36.78 9.37
CA VAL A 37 33.03 -37.18 8.18
C VAL A 37 32.07 -36.06 7.74
N ALA A 38 31.25 -35.54 8.65
CA ALA A 38 30.28 -34.49 8.36
C ALA A 38 30.96 -33.21 7.85
N THR A 39 32.00 -32.74 8.54
CA THR A 39 32.68 -31.51 8.17
C THR A 39 33.50 -31.65 6.89
N ARG A 40 34.03 -32.84 6.60
CA ARG A 40 34.66 -33.10 5.29
C ARG A 40 33.67 -32.97 4.14
N GLN A 41 32.44 -33.47 4.31
CA GLN A 41 31.37 -33.30 3.31
C GLN A 41 30.99 -31.83 3.12
N GLU A 42 30.83 -31.07 4.21
CA GLU A 42 30.58 -29.61 4.17
C GLU A 42 31.71 -28.85 3.44
N LEU A 43 32.97 -29.20 3.70
CA LEU A 43 34.15 -28.60 3.06
C LEU A 43 34.25 -28.95 1.56
N LEU A 44 33.94 -30.20 1.19
CA LEU A 44 33.93 -30.63 -0.21
C LEU A 44 32.88 -29.87 -1.02
N LEU A 45 31.69 -29.69 -0.45
CA LEU A 45 30.59 -28.92 -1.04
C LEU A 45 30.83 -27.39 -1.01
N GLY A 46 31.92 -26.92 -0.38
CA GLY A 46 32.21 -25.50 -0.23
C GLY A 46 31.25 -24.75 0.71
N LYS A 47 30.42 -25.48 1.48
CA LYS A 47 29.33 -24.93 2.29
C LYS A 47 29.69 -24.73 3.76
N HIS A 48 30.87 -25.19 4.20
CA HIS A 48 31.27 -25.13 5.61
C HIS A 48 31.18 -23.73 6.23
N ALA A 49 31.60 -22.68 5.51
CA ALA A 49 31.49 -21.29 6.00
C ALA A 49 30.04 -20.83 6.18
N ASP A 50 29.13 -21.28 5.31
CA ASP A 50 27.71 -20.95 5.36
C ASP A 50 27.00 -21.72 6.48
N VAL A 51 27.37 -22.99 6.69
CA VAL A 51 26.90 -23.81 7.83
C VAL A 51 27.32 -23.18 9.16
N GLU A 52 28.59 -22.81 9.30
CA GLU A 52 29.08 -22.14 10.51
C GLU A 52 28.42 -20.78 10.72
N ARG A 53 28.15 -20.04 9.64
CA ARG A 53 27.40 -18.77 9.74
C ARG A 53 25.99 -19.01 10.27
N ALA A 54 25.28 -20.02 9.76
CA ALA A 54 23.93 -20.39 10.20
C ALA A 54 23.87 -20.85 11.66
N ARG A 55 24.92 -21.50 12.18
CA ARG A 55 25.02 -21.96 13.59
C ARG A 55 25.33 -20.85 14.58
N ARG A 56 25.97 -19.77 14.14
CA ARG A 56 26.45 -18.70 15.06
C ARG A 56 25.56 -17.48 15.10
N HIS A 57 24.74 -17.25 14.08
CA HIS A 57 23.92 -16.06 14.01
C HIS A 57 22.53 -16.28 14.57
N THR A 58 22.11 -15.37 15.45
CA THR A 58 20.75 -15.36 15.96
C THR A 58 19.80 -14.70 14.97
N PHE A 59 18.51 -15.00 15.09
CA PHE A 59 17.50 -14.30 14.29
C PHE A 59 17.49 -12.78 14.56
N GLY A 60 17.78 -12.37 15.79
CA GLY A 60 17.95 -10.96 16.16
C GLY A 60 19.04 -10.25 15.38
N GLN A 61 20.18 -10.90 15.15
CA GLN A 61 21.26 -10.32 14.33
C GLN A 61 20.86 -10.18 12.85
N LEU A 62 20.04 -11.11 12.33
CA LEU A 62 19.47 -10.97 10.99
C LEU A 62 18.50 -9.79 10.92
N LEU A 63 17.67 -9.59 11.94
CA LEU A 63 16.77 -8.44 12.05
C LEU A 63 17.53 -7.11 12.14
N ASP A 64 18.61 -7.06 12.91
CA ASP A 64 19.45 -5.86 13.05
C ASP A 64 20.04 -5.47 11.69
N ARG A 65 20.71 -6.42 11.03
CA ARG A 65 21.27 -6.22 9.68
C ARG A 65 20.21 -5.83 8.66
N TYR A 66 19.03 -6.43 8.75
CA TYR A 66 17.90 -6.09 7.88
C TYR A 66 17.42 -4.65 8.09
N SER A 67 17.36 -4.21 9.35
CA SER A 67 16.93 -2.87 9.72
C SER A 67 17.90 -1.78 9.26
N GLU A 68 19.18 -2.11 9.13
CA GLU A 68 20.23 -1.18 8.67
C GLU A 68 20.35 -1.13 7.15
N LYS A 69 20.25 -2.27 6.47
CA LYS A 69 20.56 -2.37 5.03
C LYS A 69 19.32 -2.31 4.14
N ILE A 70 18.20 -2.88 4.59
CA ILE A 70 17.03 -3.08 3.73
C ILE A 70 15.91 -2.11 4.08
N THR A 71 15.52 -2.04 5.36
CA THR A 71 14.41 -1.18 5.81
C THR A 71 14.53 0.29 5.39
N PRO A 72 15.71 0.96 5.42
CA PRO A 72 15.82 2.39 5.06
C PRO A 72 15.49 2.69 3.60
N THR A 73 15.61 1.71 2.71
CA THR A 73 15.28 1.86 1.29
C THR A 73 13.76 1.80 1.02
N LYS A 74 12.96 1.41 2.02
CA LYS A 74 11.51 1.22 1.88
C LYS A 74 10.73 2.46 2.27
N ARG A 75 9.69 2.78 1.48
CA ARG A 75 8.71 3.83 1.79
C ARG A 75 8.02 3.63 3.16
N GLY A 76 7.83 2.38 3.58
CA GLY A 76 7.19 1.99 4.84
C GLY A 76 8.15 1.80 6.02
N GLN A 77 9.36 2.37 5.96
CA GLN A 77 10.43 2.10 6.93
C GLN A 77 10.00 2.30 8.39
N ARG A 78 9.22 3.34 8.71
CA ARG A 78 8.82 3.64 10.08
C ARG A 78 7.96 2.53 10.69
N GLN A 79 6.96 2.05 9.94
CA GLN A 79 6.10 0.96 10.42
C GLN A 79 6.84 -0.38 10.44
N GLU A 80 7.73 -0.64 9.48
CA GLU A 80 8.55 -1.85 9.47
C GLU A 80 9.51 -1.87 10.66
N MET A 81 10.17 -0.75 10.96
CA MET A 81 11.06 -0.59 12.11
C MET A 81 10.36 -0.86 13.45
N GLN A 82 9.10 -0.46 13.62
CA GLN A 82 8.35 -0.81 14.83
C GLN A 82 8.13 -2.32 14.98
N ARG A 83 7.86 -3.03 13.87
CA ARG A 83 7.74 -4.49 13.89
C ARG A 83 9.08 -5.15 14.20
N ILE A 84 10.17 -4.65 13.62
CA ILE A 84 11.54 -5.12 13.90
C ILE A 84 11.84 -4.97 15.39
N ARG A 85 11.58 -3.80 15.99
CA ARG A 85 11.82 -3.58 17.43
C ARG A 85 11.05 -4.56 18.31
N MET A 86 9.78 -4.81 18.00
CA MET A 86 8.97 -5.79 18.75
C MET A 86 9.55 -7.21 18.59
N LEU A 87 9.85 -7.62 17.36
CA LEU A 87 10.46 -8.93 17.09
C LEU A 87 11.83 -9.07 17.76
N ARG A 88 12.60 -7.98 17.84
CA ARG A 88 13.92 -7.96 18.47
C ARG A 88 13.85 -8.13 19.99
N ALA A 89 12.80 -7.61 20.61
CA ALA A 89 12.52 -7.78 22.03
C ALA A 89 11.89 -9.15 22.36
N HIS A 90 11.33 -9.84 21.37
CA HIS A 90 10.72 -11.15 21.54
C HIS A 90 11.78 -12.27 21.70
N PRO A 91 11.56 -13.31 22.54
CA PRO A 91 12.52 -14.39 22.77
C PRO A 91 13.03 -15.09 21.50
N ILE A 92 12.20 -15.15 20.45
CA ILE A 92 12.59 -15.72 19.14
C ILE A 92 13.84 -15.06 18.54
N ALA A 93 14.13 -13.79 18.85
CA ALA A 93 15.31 -13.10 18.36
C ALA A 93 16.62 -13.61 18.98
N ALA A 94 16.58 -14.23 20.16
CA ALA A 94 17.77 -14.80 20.80
C ALA A 94 18.15 -16.18 20.22
N ARG A 95 17.23 -16.85 19.53
CA ARG A 95 17.46 -18.19 18.98
C ARG A 95 18.32 -18.17 17.73
N ILE A 96 19.08 -19.24 17.52
CA ILE A 96 19.93 -19.44 16.34
C ILE A 96 19.05 -19.52 15.11
N ALA A 97 19.35 -18.71 14.09
CA ALA A 97 18.50 -18.58 12.91
C ALA A 97 18.41 -19.89 12.11
N GLY A 98 19.49 -20.69 12.09
CA GLY A 98 19.51 -22.01 11.45
C GLY A 98 18.71 -23.09 12.17
N GLU A 99 18.30 -22.88 13.42
CA GLU A 99 17.56 -23.85 14.24
C GLU A 99 16.06 -23.55 14.31
N LEU A 100 15.64 -22.37 13.86
CA LEU A 100 14.24 -21.98 13.85
C LEU A 100 13.48 -22.72 12.74
N THR A 101 12.34 -23.27 13.13
CA THR A 101 11.47 -24.10 12.31
C THR A 101 10.15 -23.39 12.01
N SER A 102 9.31 -23.99 11.16
CA SER A 102 7.95 -23.48 10.92
C SER A 102 7.07 -23.46 12.17
N MET A 103 7.33 -24.35 13.14
CA MET A 103 6.59 -24.42 14.41
C MET A 103 6.82 -23.16 15.25
N ASP A 104 8.07 -22.70 15.36
CA ASP A 104 8.40 -21.50 16.13
C ASP A 104 7.69 -20.24 15.62
N PHE A 105 7.49 -20.15 14.30
CA PHE A 105 6.75 -19.05 13.68
C PHE A 105 5.23 -19.24 13.69
N ALA A 106 4.74 -20.48 13.85
CA ALA A 106 3.34 -20.75 14.12
C ALA A 106 2.98 -20.34 15.56
N ASP A 107 3.84 -20.66 16.53
CA ASP A 107 3.68 -20.24 17.92
C ASP A 107 3.71 -18.70 18.03
N LEU A 108 4.66 -18.04 17.35
CA LEU A 108 4.68 -16.58 17.26
C LEU A 108 3.41 -16.02 16.62
N ARG A 109 2.86 -16.66 15.57
CA ARG A 109 1.60 -16.23 14.96
C ARG A 109 0.47 -16.30 15.98
N ASP A 110 0.38 -17.39 16.72
CA ASP A 110 -0.71 -17.67 17.63
C ASP A 110 -0.62 -16.77 18.88
N GLU A 111 0.59 -16.49 19.37
CA GLU A 111 0.83 -15.48 20.41
C GLU A 111 0.45 -14.07 19.96
N LEU A 112 0.75 -13.70 18.71
CA LEU A 112 0.43 -12.37 18.18
C LEU A 112 -1.04 -12.18 17.82
N SER A 113 -1.81 -13.27 17.69
CA SER A 113 -3.19 -13.22 17.18
C SER A 113 -4.17 -12.54 18.15
N PRO A 114 -4.18 -12.85 19.46
CA PRO A 114 -5.00 -12.13 20.43
C PRO A 114 -4.75 -10.61 20.41
N GLY A 115 -5.84 -9.84 20.31
CA GLY A 115 -5.78 -8.37 20.36
C GLY A 115 -5.21 -7.68 19.11
N ARG A 116 -4.88 -8.40 18.03
CA ARG A 116 -4.40 -7.82 16.77
C ARG A 116 -5.28 -8.21 15.59
N LYS A 117 -5.39 -7.28 14.62
CA LYS A 117 -6.04 -7.58 13.34
C LYS A 117 -5.23 -8.63 12.56
N PRO A 118 -5.86 -9.55 11.80
CA PRO A 118 -5.17 -10.57 11.01
C PRO A 118 -4.07 -10.01 10.09
N ASN A 119 -4.34 -8.86 9.46
CA ASN A 119 -3.35 -8.21 8.60
C ASN A 119 -2.10 -7.74 9.35
N THR A 120 -2.23 -7.36 10.63
CA THR A 120 -1.09 -6.97 11.45
C THR A 120 -0.17 -8.17 11.67
N VAL A 121 -0.72 -9.31 12.09
CA VAL A 121 0.02 -10.57 12.28
C VAL A 121 0.66 -11.03 10.97
N ARG A 122 -0.09 -11.01 9.87
CA ARG A 122 0.42 -11.34 8.53
C ARG A 122 1.63 -10.48 8.14
N LEU A 123 1.66 -9.19 8.50
CA LEU A 123 2.79 -8.30 8.21
C LEU A 123 4.03 -8.62 9.05
N TYR A 124 3.87 -9.06 10.30
CA TYR A 124 5.00 -9.58 11.10
C TYR A 124 5.60 -10.83 10.44
N LEU A 125 4.77 -11.83 10.12
CA LEU A 125 5.25 -13.05 9.45
C LEU A 125 5.86 -12.78 8.09
N SER A 126 5.30 -11.84 7.32
CA SER A 126 5.85 -11.47 6.00
C SER A 126 7.20 -10.77 6.10
N LEU A 127 7.43 -9.99 7.17
CA LEU A 127 8.74 -9.42 7.48
C LEU A 127 9.75 -10.53 7.79
N CYS A 128 9.42 -11.46 8.71
CA CYS A 128 10.29 -12.59 9.04
C CYS A 128 10.65 -13.41 7.80
N GLN A 129 9.65 -13.77 6.99
CA GLN A 129 9.86 -14.53 5.75
C GLN A 129 10.82 -13.81 4.79
N HIS A 130 10.70 -12.49 4.66
CA HIS A 130 11.55 -11.71 3.77
C HIS A 130 12.97 -11.55 4.33
N VAL A 131 13.14 -11.42 5.66
CA VAL A 131 14.47 -11.43 6.30
C VAL A 131 15.21 -12.73 5.98
N TYR A 132 14.56 -13.90 6.14
CA TYR A 132 15.16 -15.18 5.74
C TYR A 132 15.48 -15.24 4.25
N ARG A 133 14.58 -14.74 3.40
CA ARG A 133 14.80 -14.72 1.95
C ARG A 133 16.09 -13.96 1.60
N ILE A 134 16.25 -12.74 2.12
CA ILE A 134 17.44 -11.92 1.88
C ILE A 134 18.69 -12.54 2.52
N ALA A 135 18.58 -13.11 3.72
CA ALA A 135 19.70 -13.78 4.37
C ALA A 135 20.26 -14.94 3.50
N ILE A 136 19.35 -15.77 2.98
CA ILE A 136 19.68 -16.92 2.13
C ILE A 136 20.24 -16.46 0.78
N SER A 137 19.61 -15.47 0.13
CA SER A 137 19.99 -15.05 -1.23
C SER A 137 21.20 -14.12 -1.29
N GLU A 138 21.42 -13.29 -0.28
CA GLU A 138 22.37 -12.16 -0.36
C GLU A 138 23.41 -12.13 0.77
N TRP A 139 23.16 -12.78 1.92
CA TRP A 139 24.08 -12.70 3.07
C TRP A 139 24.87 -13.99 3.33
N GLY A 140 24.79 -14.96 2.40
CA GLY A 140 25.53 -16.21 2.47
C GLY A 140 24.95 -17.22 3.46
N PHE A 141 23.67 -17.14 3.80
CA PHE A 141 23.00 -18.18 4.59
C PHE A 141 22.40 -19.27 3.69
N SER A 142 23.13 -19.67 2.64
CA SER A 142 22.63 -20.54 1.57
C SER A 142 22.23 -21.95 2.03
N THR A 143 22.73 -22.37 3.18
CA THR A 143 22.46 -23.68 3.80
C THR A 143 21.19 -23.68 4.65
N MET A 144 20.61 -22.51 4.92
CA MET A 144 19.36 -22.40 5.65
C MET A 144 18.17 -22.56 4.69
N SER A 145 17.10 -23.17 5.18
CA SER A 145 15.79 -23.07 4.55
C SER A 145 15.03 -21.87 5.13
N ASN A 146 14.01 -21.39 4.40
CA ASN A 146 13.11 -20.38 4.94
C ASN A 146 11.97 -21.08 5.70
N PRO A 147 11.92 -20.99 7.05
CA PRO A 147 10.93 -21.72 7.84
C PRO A 147 9.49 -21.20 7.63
N LEU A 148 9.32 -20.03 6.99
CA LEU A 148 8.01 -19.45 6.69
C LEU A 148 7.54 -19.69 5.24
N ALA A 149 8.28 -20.44 4.42
CA ALA A 149 7.92 -20.64 3.01
C ALA A 149 6.54 -21.30 2.83
N GLY A 150 6.21 -22.30 3.66
CA GLY A 150 4.93 -23.02 3.64
C GLY A 150 3.98 -22.66 4.78
N LEU A 151 4.33 -21.71 5.65
CA LEU A 151 3.52 -21.38 6.82
C LEU A 151 2.24 -20.63 6.39
N ARG A 152 1.07 -21.18 6.77
CA ARG A 152 -0.22 -20.51 6.57
C ARG A 152 -0.28 -19.24 7.42
N LYS A 153 -0.44 -18.11 6.74
CA LYS A 153 -0.65 -16.80 7.37
C LYS A 153 -2.15 -16.55 7.56
N PRO A 154 -2.54 -15.70 8.53
CA PRO A 154 -3.93 -15.31 8.72
C PRO A 154 -4.53 -14.73 7.43
N GLU A 155 -5.76 -15.16 7.12
CA GLU A 155 -6.54 -14.58 6.04
C GLU A 155 -6.92 -13.15 6.38
N VAL A 156 -6.88 -12.29 5.36
CA VAL A 156 -7.11 -10.87 5.52
C VAL A 156 -8.26 -10.49 4.63
N ASP A 157 -9.42 -10.35 5.24
CA ASP A 157 -10.53 -9.66 4.61
C ASP A 157 -10.50 -8.18 5.01
N ASN A 158 -10.12 -7.34 4.04
CA ASN A 158 -10.21 -5.89 4.17
C ASN A 158 -11.25 -5.33 3.18
N ALA A 159 -12.06 -6.17 2.55
CA ALA A 159 -13.13 -5.69 1.72
C ALA A 159 -14.14 -4.94 2.60
N ARG A 160 -14.55 -3.78 2.12
CA ARG A 160 -15.50 -2.91 2.79
C ARG A 160 -16.24 -2.14 1.72
N ASP A 161 -17.56 -2.23 1.78
CA ASP A 161 -18.47 -1.63 0.80
C ASP A 161 -19.32 -0.53 1.44
N ARG A 162 -18.78 0.06 2.51
CA ARG A 162 -19.41 1.14 3.25
C ARG A 162 -19.49 2.39 2.38
N ARG A 163 -20.70 2.86 2.12
CA ARG A 163 -21.01 4.09 1.39
C ARG A 163 -21.68 5.11 2.30
N VAL A 164 -21.44 6.40 2.05
CA VAL A 164 -22.09 7.50 2.79
C VAL A 164 -23.54 7.62 2.33
N SER A 165 -24.50 7.56 3.25
CA SER A 165 -25.92 7.78 2.92
C SER A 165 -26.21 9.28 2.73
N ALA A 166 -27.36 9.62 2.12
CA ALA A 166 -27.77 11.02 1.98
C ALA A 166 -27.89 11.72 3.34
N ALA A 167 -28.60 11.10 4.30
CA ALA A 167 -28.75 11.66 5.64
C ALA A 167 -27.40 11.81 6.39
N GLU A 168 -26.47 10.87 6.19
CA GLU A 168 -25.12 11.00 6.75
C GLU A 168 -24.33 12.13 6.09
N LEU A 169 -24.47 12.32 4.78
CA LEU A 169 -23.85 13.42 4.06
C LEU A 169 -24.31 14.76 4.61
N ASP A 170 -25.62 14.92 4.85
CA ASP A 170 -26.19 16.15 5.42
C ASP A 170 -25.61 16.44 6.82
N LEU A 171 -25.55 15.42 7.69
CA LEU A 171 -24.94 15.55 9.02
C LEU A 171 -23.44 15.90 8.94
N ILE A 172 -22.71 15.29 8.01
CA ILE A 172 -21.29 15.56 7.80
C ILE A 172 -21.09 16.99 7.31
N VAL A 173 -21.89 17.44 6.34
CA VAL A 173 -21.83 18.78 5.77
C VAL A 173 -22.07 19.84 6.84
N ALA A 174 -23.13 19.68 7.64
CA ALA A 174 -23.41 20.59 8.76
C ALA A 174 -22.23 20.62 9.76
N ALA A 175 -21.65 19.46 10.09
CA ALA A 175 -20.51 19.40 11.00
C ALA A 175 -19.23 20.02 10.41
N ILE A 176 -19.04 19.98 9.09
CA ILE A 176 -17.90 20.56 8.39
C ILE A 176 -17.94 22.09 8.42
N GLN A 177 -19.11 22.69 8.27
CA GLN A 177 -19.29 24.16 8.30
C GLN A 177 -18.83 24.77 9.64
N ASP A 178 -18.99 24.03 10.73
CA ASP A 178 -18.57 24.47 12.08
C ASP A 178 -17.07 24.25 12.38
N LEU A 179 -16.30 23.68 11.44
CA LEU A 179 -14.89 23.37 11.68
C LEU A 179 -14.00 24.61 11.53
N ARG A 180 -13.11 24.81 12.51
CA ARG A 180 -11.95 25.72 12.40
C ARG A 180 -10.81 25.10 11.57
N ALA A 181 -11.14 24.64 10.36
CA ALA A 181 -10.20 23.99 9.44
C ALA A 181 -10.57 24.35 7.98
N PRO A 182 -10.18 25.53 7.48
CA PRO A 182 -10.73 26.10 6.23
C PRO A 182 -10.45 25.24 4.99
N TRP A 183 -9.36 24.46 4.98
CA TRP A 183 -9.00 23.57 3.87
C TRP A 183 -9.76 22.24 3.87
N PHE A 184 -10.35 21.85 4.99
CA PHE A 184 -10.98 20.54 5.16
C PHE A 184 -12.27 20.37 4.34
N PRO A 185 -13.21 21.35 4.29
CA PRO A 185 -14.39 21.27 3.43
C PRO A 185 -14.03 20.99 1.96
N TRP A 186 -13.06 21.73 1.42
CA TRP A 186 -12.59 21.55 0.05
C TRP A 186 -12.02 20.16 -0.18
N LEU A 187 -11.16 19.70 0.72
CA LEU A 187 -10.57 18.36 0.63
C LEU A 187 -11.64 17.26 0.70
N PHE A 188 -12.66 17.42 1.56
CA PHE A 188 -13.74 16.46 1.71
C PHE A 188 -14.46 16.21 0.37
N PHE A 189 -14.93 17.28 -0.27
CA PHE A 189 -15.59 17.17 -1.57
C PHE A 189 -14.64 16.72 -2.67
N PHE A 190 -13.41 17.23 -2.68
CA PHE A 190 -12.42 16.87 -3.68
C PHE A 190 -12.09 15.37 -3.68
N VAL A 191 -12.04 14.71 -2.52
CA VAL A 191 -11.82 13.25 -2.44
C VAL A 191 -12.96 12.45 -3.08
N ILE A 192 -14.20 12.95 -3.02
CA ILE A 192 -15.35 12.29 -3.65
C ILE A 192 -15.33 12.55 -5.17
N LEU A 193 -15.03 13.79 -5.58
CA LEU A 193 -14.95 14.20 -6.99
C LEU A 193 -13.72 13.62 -7.71
N CYS A 194 -12.63 13.35 -6.99
CA CYS A 194 -11.40 12.76 -7.50
C CYS A 194 -10.95 11.63 -6.53
N PRO A 195 -11.46 10.39 -6.69
CA PRO A 195 -11.29 9.29 -5.73
C PRO A 195 -9.87 8.68 -5.73
N GLN A 196 -8.86 9.48 -5.42
CA GLN A 196 -7.47 9.08 -5.24
C GLN A 196 -7.17 8.73 -3.78
N ARG A 197 -6.00 8.13 -3.50
CA ARG A 197 -5.63 7.83 -2.11
C ARG A 197 -5.36 9.14 -1.39
N ARG A 198 -5.77 9.25 -0.12
CA ARG A 198 -5.53 10.46 0.72
C ARG A 198 -4.08 10.95 0.63
N GLY A 199 -3.10 10.07 0.80
CA GLY A 199 -1.69 10.48 0.77
C GLY A 199 -1.24 11.00 -0.60
N GLU A 200 -1.88 10.56 -1.68
CA GLU A 200 -1.60 11.05 -3.02
C GLU A 200 -2.22 12.44 -3.22
N ILE A 201 -3.47 12.65 -2.81
CA ILE A 201 -4.15 13.97 -2.87
C ILE A 201 -3.41 15.00 -2.02
N LEU A 202 -2.99 14.65 -0.80
CA LEU A 202 -2.24 15.58 0.06
C LEU A 202 -0.84 15.90 -0.46
N SER A 203 -0.36 15.17 -1.47
CA SER A 203 0.94 15.42 -2.10
C SER A 203 0.84 16.24 -3.39
N THR A 204 -0.36 16.49 -3.91
CA THR A 204 -0.51 17.23 -5.17
C THR A 204 -0.30 18.72 -4.98
N ARG A 205 0.22 19.33 -6.04
CA ARG A 205 0.54 20.75 -6.13
C ARG A 205 -0.26 21.41 -7.24
N TRP A 206 -0.32 22.74 -7.24
CA TRP A 206 -0.95 23.49 -8.33
C TRP A 206 -0.29 23.23 -9.69
N SER A 207 1.02 22.98 -9.70
CA SER A 207 1.77 22.57 -10.90
C SER A 207 1.38 21.19 -11.45
N ASP A 208 0.64 20.38 -10.69
CA ASP A 208 0.16 19.06 -11.13
C ASP A 208 -1.20 19.14 -11.84
N VAL A 209 -1.87 20.29 -11.79
CA VAL A 209 -3.18 20.53 -12.41
C VAL A 209 -3.00 21.04 -13.83
N ASP A 210 -3.63 20.37 -14.76
CA ASP A 210 -3.70 20.74 -16.17
C ASP A 210 -5.17 21.05 -16.49
N PHE A 211 -5.52 22.34 -16.47
CA PHE A 211 -6.88 22.82 -16.66
C PHE A 211 -7.36 22.64 -18.11
N ASP A 212 -6.44 22.78 -19.08
CA ASP A 212 -6.74 22.63 -20.50
C ASP A 212 -7.13 21.18 -20.83
N LEU A 213 -6.33 20.22 -20.36
CA LEU A 213 -6.60 18.79 -20.56
C LEU A 213 -7.47 18.18 -19.44
N ARG A 214 -7.94 19.00 -18.49
CA ARG A 214 -8.79 18.64 -17.35
C ARG A 214 -8.32 17.38 -16.64
N ARG A 215 -7.06 17.39 -16.21
CA ARG A 215 -6.44 16.23 -15.55
C ARG A 215 -5.53 16.67 -14.42
N LEU A 216 -5.43 15.81 -13.41
CA LEU A 216 -4.54 15.95 -12.28
C LEU A 216 -3.45 14.88 -12.35
N ARG A 217 -2.19 15.31 -12.33
CA ARG A 217 -1.06 14.41 -12.21
C ARG A 217 -0.99 13.84 -10.78
N ILE A 218 -0.93 12.52 -10.67
CA ILE A 218 -0.85 11.82 -9.38
C ILE A 218 0.44 11.00 -9.26
N GLY A 219 1.16 11.22 -8.17
CA GLY A 219 2.31 10.43 -7.73
C GLY A 219 3.66 11.11 -7.96
N LEU A 220 4.63 10.79 -7.09
CA LEU A 220 6.00 11.27 -7.20
C LEU A 220 6.72 10.64 -8.40
N GLY A 221 7.27 11.47 -9.27
CA GLY A 221 8.28 11.04 -10.23
C GLY A 221 9.60 10.79 -9.50
N LYS A 222 10.07 9.54 -9.53
CA LYS A 222 11.51 9.25 -9.67
C LYS A 222 11.84 7.86 -10.23
N ASP A 223 10.93 6.86 -10.16
CA ASP A 223 11.08 5.55 -10.86
C ASP A 223 9.72 4.86 -11.20
N GLY A 224 8.66 5.65 -11.38
CA GLY A 224 7.32 5.11 -11.69
C GLY A 224 6.57 6.14 -12.51
N LYS A 225 6.09 5.75 -13.69
CA LYS A 225 5.39 6.65 -14.61
C LYS A 225 4.24 7.33 -13.86
N PRO A 226 4.17 8.68 -13.86
CA PRO A 226 3.05 9.38 -13.25
C PRO A 226 1.76 8.95 -13.95
N ARG A 227 0.67 8.89 -13.19
CA ARG A 227 -0.66 8.67 -13.77
C ARG A 227 -1.44 9.97 -13.74
N TYR A 228 -2.43 10.07 -14.60
CA TYR A 228 -3.31 11.22 -14.66
C TYR A 228 -4.72 10.77 -14.28
N ALA A 229 -5.29 11.45 -13.29
CA ALA A 229 -6.70 11.32 -12.94
C ALA A 229 -7.48 12.38 -13.74
N PRO A 230 -8.57 12.02 -14.44
CA PRO A 230 -9.43 13.00 -15.07
C PRO A 230 -10.13 13.86 -14.00
N LEU A 231 -10.37 15.12 -14.32
CA LEU A 231 -11.12 16.07 -13.49
C LEU A 231 -12.49 16.30 -14.14
N ALA A 232 -13.54 15.91 -13.43
CA ALA A 232 -14.92 16.23 -13.83
C ALA A 232 -15.18 17.74 -13.72
N PRO A 233 -16.23 18.28 -14.38
CA PRO A 233 -16.57 19.71 -14.32
C PRO A 233 -16.62 20.25 -12.88
N ASP A 234 -17.33 19.59 -11.98
CA ASP A 234 -17.42 19.99 -10.56
C ASP A 234 -16.05 20.04 -9.86
N ALA A 235 -15.13 19.14 -10.25
CA ALA A 235 -13.77 19.11 -9.69
C ALA A 235 -12.94 20.30 -10.21
N ILE A 236 -13.14 20.69 -11.47
CA ILE A 236 -12.51 21.89 -12.06
C ILE A 236 -13.04 23.14 -11.37
N THR A 237 -14.37 23.30 -11.26
CA THR A 237 -14.99 24.44 -10.58
C THR A 237 -14.50 24.56 -9.14
N LEU A 238 -14.39 23.43 -8.43
CA LEU A 238 -13.83 23.41 -7.07
C LEU A 238 -12.39 23.92 -7.06
N LEU A 239 -11.53 23.45 -7.98
CA LEU A 239 -10.14 23.90 -8.07
C LEU A 239 -10.00 25.38 -8.50
N GLU A 240 -10.95 25.91 -9.25
CA GLU A 240 -10.95 27.34 -9.63
C GLU A 240 -11.24 28.25 -8.42
N HIS A 241 -12.10 27.81 -7.51
CA HIS A 241 -12.45 28.57 -6.29
C HIS A 241 -11.57 28.23 -5.08
N LEU A 242 -10.82 27.13 -5.13
CA LEU A 242 -9.95 26.69 -4.05
C LEU A 242 -8.85 27.74 -3.79
N PRO A 243 -8.70 28.24 -2.54
CA PRO A 243 -7.65 29.19 -2.20
C PRO A 243 -6.25 28.65 -2.55
N ARG A 244 -5.34 29.55 -2.94
CA ARG A 244 -3.95 29.17 -3.23
C ARG A 244 -3.15 29.07 -1.93
N SER A 245 -2.52 27.92 -1.66
CA SER A 245 -1.62 27.79 -0.53
C SER A 245 -0.25 28.38 -0.86
N GLU A 246 0.41 28.94 0.14
CA GLU A 246 1.74 29.54 0.01
C GLU A 246 2.80 28.51 -0.40
N ASP A 247 2.69 27.27 0.09
CA ASP A 247 3.63 26.19 -0.21
C ASP A 247 3.36 25.48 -1.54
N GLY A 248 2.38 25.95 -2.31
CA GLY A 248 2.01 25.45 -3.64
C GLY A 248 1.25 24.12 -3.66
N ARG A 249 0.92 23.52 -2.51
CA ARG A 249 0.04 22.33 -2.43
C ARG A 249 -1.40 22.68 -2.79
N LEU A 250 -2.18 21.72 -3.28
CA LEU A 250 -3.63 21.92 -3.41
C LEU A 250 -4.28 22.00 -2.01
N PHE A 251 -3.87 21.11 -1.11
CA PHE A 251 -4.39 21.04 0.25
C PHE A 251 -3.21 20.99 1.23
N PRO A 252 -2.88 22.10 1.94
CA PRO A 252 -1.77 22.18 2.88
C PRO A 252 -2.07 21.50 4.23
N LEU A 253 -2.71 20.33 4.19
CA LEU A 253 -3.09 19.55 5.37
C LEU A 253 -2.15 18.36 5.56
N SER A 254 -1.80 18.07 6.82
CA SER A 254 -1.11 16.82 7.16
C SER A 254 -2.10 15.65 7.20
N ALA A 255 -1.62 14.43 6.95
CA ALA A 255 -2.48 13.24 7.08
C ALA A 255 -3.05 13.07 8.51
N ASN A 256 -2.33 13.56 9.52
CA ASN A 256 -2.81 13.56 10.91
C ASN A 256 -3.93 14.59 11.11
N ALA A 257 -3.80 15.80 10.58
CA ALA A 257 -4.85 16.82 10.65
C ALA A 257 -6.16 16.30 10.03
N VAL A 258 -6.09 15.68 8.85
CA VAL A 258 -7.26 15.07 8.20
C VAL A 258 -7.90 13.99 9.08
N ASN A 259 -7.09 13.11 9.68
CA ASN A 259 -7.61 12.10 10.61
C ASN A 259 -8.31 12.72 11.81
N MET A 260 -7.75 13.79 12.36
CA MET A 260 -8.31 14.44 13.55
C MET A 260 -9.62 15.16 13.27
N CYS A 261 -9.68 15.95 12.18
CA CYS A 261 -10.91 16.58 11.74
C CYS A 261 -12.00 15.52 11.46
N TRP A 262 -11.65 14.45 10.73
CA TRP A 262 -12.61 13.39 10.43
C TRP A 262 -13.14 12.69 11.68
N LYS A 263 -12.26 12.33 12.63
CA LYS A 263 -12.68 11.76 13.92
C LYS A 263 -13.58 12.71 14.71
N GLY A 264 -13.26 14.01 14.69
CA GLY A 264 -14.08 15.05 15.33
C GLY A 264 -15.48 15.11 14.75
N ILE A 265 -15.60 15.10 13.41
CA ILE A 265 -16.90 15.06 12.72
C ILE A 265 -17.69 13.84 13.13
N LEU A 266 -17.13 12.63 13.02
CA LEU A 266 -17.85 11.40 13.36
C LEU A 266 -18.29 11.36 14.83
N LYS A 267 -17.47 11.90 15.74
CA LYS A 267 -17.83 12.03 17.15
C LYS A 267 -19.02 12.97 17.34
N LYS A 268 -19.04 14.11 16.62
CA LYS A 268 -20.12 15.11 16.69
C LYS A 268 -21.42 14.59 16.07
N THR A 269 -21.35 13.90 14.94
CA THR A 269 -22.52 13.41 14.20
C THR A 269 -23.04 12.07 14.73
N GLY A 270 -22.25 11.36 15.54
CA GLY A 270 -22.59 10.02 16.04
C GLY A 270 -22.52 8.92 14.97
N ILE A 271 -22.02 9.23 13.76
CA ILE A 271 -21.90 8.26 12.67
C ILE A 271 -20.92 7.17 13.06
N LYS A 272 -21.40 5.92 13.03
CA LYS A 272 -20.62 4.73 13.36
C LYS A 272 -20.09 4.08 12.09
N ASP A 273 -18.95 3.41 12.24
CA ASP A 273 -18.29 2.64 11.19
C ASP A 273 -18.26 3.40 9.86
N LEU A 274 -17.59 4.55 9.84
CA LEU A 274 -17.26 5.29 8.61
C LEU A 274 -15.82 5.79 8.73
N HIS A 275 -15.01 5.56 7.71
CA HIS A 275 -13.61 5.92 7.66
C HIS A 275 -13.38 6.89 6.50
N TRP A 276 -12.34 7.71 6.60
CA TRP A 276 -11.98 8.64 5.52
C TRP A 276 -11.76 7.93 4.18
N HIS A 277 -11.27 6.69 4.21
CA HIS A 277 -11.06 5.92 2.98
C HIS A 277 -12.37 5.53 2.28
N ASP A 278 -13.50 5.50 2.99
CA ASP A 278 -14.79 5.20 2.39
C ASP A 278 -15.26 6.35 1.48
N LEU A 279 -14.75 7.57 1.65
CA LEU A 279 -15.05 8.68 0.73
C LEU A 279 -14.50 8.42 -0.68
N ARG A 280 -13.34 7.74 -0.77
CA ARG A 280 -12.82 7.24 -2.05
C ARG A 280 -13.73 6.16 -2.61
N HIS A 281 -14.26 5.28 -1.76
CA HIS A 281 -15.22 4.25 -2.17
C HIS A 281 -16.50 4.90 -2.70
N GLU A 282 -17.05 5.88 -1.99
CA GLU A 282 -18.22 6.66 -2.41
C GLU A 282 -18.00 7.36 -3.75
N GLY A 283 -16.88 8.08 -3.91
CA GLY A 283 -16.53 8.70 -5.19
C GLY A 283 -16.42 7.68 -6.33
N THR A 284 -15.78 6.52 -6.08
CA THR A 284 -15.67 5.44 -7.08
C THR A 284 -17.05 4.87 -7.43
N SER A 285 -17.93 4.64 -6.45
CA SER A 285 -19.31 4.18 -6.67
C SER A 285 -20.13 5.18 -7.48
N ARG A 286 -19.98 6.48 -7.24
CA ARG A 286 -20.64 7.53 -8.03
C ARG A 286 -20.17 7.54 -9.48
N TYR A 287 -18.86 7.43 -9.70
CA TYR A 287 -18.32 7.34 -11.06
C TYR A 287 -18.72 6.05 -11.78
N ALA A 288 -18.90 4.94 -11.06
CA ALA A 288 -19.43 3.73 -11.66
C ALA A 288 -20.81 3.99 -12.28
N LEU A 289 -21.71 4.72 -11.60
CA LEU A 289 -23.01 5.10 -12.17
C LEU A 289 -22.88 6.07 -13.36
N ILE A 290 -22.05 7.11 -13.22
CA ILE A 290 -21.84 8.13 -14.28
C ILE A 290 -21.27 7.52 -15.57
N LEU A 291 -20.41 6.51 -15.44
CA LEU A 291 -19.69 5.90 -16.56
C LEU A 291 -20.36 4.63 -17.10
N GLY A 292 -21.61 4.33 -16.68
CA GLY A 292 -22.32 3.13 -17.11
C GLY A 292 -21.62 1.84 -16.66
N LYS A 293 -21.06 1.86 -15.45
CA LYS A 293 -20.32 0.75 -14.81
C LYS A 293 -19.16 0.22 -15.68
N ASP A 294 -18.59 1.05 -16.54
CA ASP A 294 -17.41 0.72 -17.35
C ASP A 294 -16.16 0.63 -16.45
N ILE A 295 -15.73 -0.60 -16.21
CA ILE A 295 -14.63 -0.91 -15.29
C ILE A 295 -13.28 -0.32 -15.76
N PHE A 296 -13.06 -0.16 -17.06
CA PHE A 296 -11.82 0.37 -17.61
C PHE A 296 -11.73 1.88 -17.43
N LYS A 297 -12.84 2.60 -17.69
CA LYS A 297 -12.92 4.03 -17.37
C LYS A 297 -12.82 4.26 -15.86
N LEU A 298 -13.49 3.42 -15.07
CA LEU A 298 -13.43 3.50 -13.61
C LEU A 298 -12.02 3.28 -13.07
N LYS A 299 -11.23 2.38 -13.68
CA LYS A 299 -9.81 2.19 -13.36
C LYS A 299 -8.99 3.46 -13.57
N VAL A 300 -9.22 4.17 -14.69
CA VAL A 300 -8.54 5.44 -14.98
C VAL A 300 -8.90 6.49 -13.93
N VAL A 301 -10.19 6.63 -13.62
CA VAL A 301 -10.68 7.60 -12.62
C VAL A 301 -10.15 7.33 -11.22
N SER A 302 -10.16 6.08 -10.76
CA SER A 302 -9.84 5.72 -9.37
C SER A 302 -8.37 5.37 -9.13
N GLY A 303 -7.59 5.17 -10.19
CA GLY A 303 -6.17 4.82 -10.13
C GLY A 303 -5.90 3.43 -9.53
N HIS A 304 -6.83 2.48 -9.66
CA HIS A 304 -6.60 1.09 -9.28
C HIS A 304 -5.63 0.41 -10.26
N LYS A 305 -4.69 -0.39 -9.73
CA LYS A 305 -3.78 -1.18 -10.57
C LYS A 305 -4.47 -2.44 -11.08
N ASP A 306 -5.10 -3.15 -10.16
CA ASP A 306 -5.84 -4.39 -10.42
C ASP A 306 -7.33 -4.10 -10.61
N ILE A 307 -7.88 -4.63 -11.70
CA ILE A 307 -9.28 -4.49 -12.09
C ILE A 307 -10.18 -5.31 -11.17
N ARG A 308 -9.70 -6.44 -10.62
CA ARG A 308 -10.50 -7.27 -9.70
C ARG A 308 -10.97 -6.52 -8.46
N SER A 309 -10.19 -5.53 -8.01
CA SER A 309 -10.59 -4.67 -6.89
C SER A 309 -11.80 -3.77 -7.19
N LEU A 310 -12.14 -3.58 -8.47
CA LEU A 310 -13.25 -2.76 -8.92
C LEU A 310 -14.56 -3.54 -9.14
N ASP A 311 -14.52 -4.87 -9.07
CA ASP A 311 -15.66 -5.74 -9.36
C ASP A 311 -16.90 -5.39 -8.50
N ARG A 312 -16.65 -5.05 -7.23
CA ARG A 312 -17.65 -4.58 -6.25
C ARG A 312 -18.45 -3.34 -6.66
N TYR A 313 -17.94 -2.50 -7.58
CA TYR A 313 -18.63 -1.28 -8.02
C TYR A 313 -19.50 -1.51 -9.26
N VAL A 314 -19.23 -2.58 -9.98
CA VAL A 314 -19.81 -2.84 -11.30
C VAL A 314 -21.01 -3.75 -11.17
N ASN A 315 -20.94 -4.78 -10.29
CA ASN A 315 -21.98 -5.79 -10.01
C ASN A 315 -23.21 -5.70 -10.92
N HIS A 316 -23.03 -6.16 -12.16
CA HIS A 316 -24.06 -6.14 -13.18
C HIS A 316 -25.04 -7.27 -12.91
N LYS A 317 -26.27 -6.93 -12.53
CA LYS A 317 -27.36 -7.89 -12.49
C LYS A 317 -27.94 -8.07 -13.90
N ALA A 318 -28.53 -9.23 -14.18
CA ALA A 318 -29.09 -9.50 -15.51
C ALA A 318 -30.19 -8.49 -15.88
N GLU A 319 -30.97 -8.04 -14.90
CA GLU A 319 -32.04 -7.06 -15.06
C GLU A 319 -31.49 -5.66 -15.37
N ASP A 320 -30.37 -5.27 -14.73
CA ASP A 320 -29.69 -4.00 -15.01
C ASP A 320 -29.20 -3.98 -16.47
N VAL A 321 -28.61 -5.08 -16.92
CA VAL A 321 -28.10 -5.21 -18.30
C VAL A 321 -29.26 -5.22 -19.29
N ALA A 322 -30.36 -5.90 -19.00
CA ALA A 322 -31.55 -5.87 -19.85
C ALA A 322 -32.14 -4.45 -19.99
N PHE A 323 -32.18 -3.69 -18.90
CA PHE A 323 -32.60 -2.28 -18.93
C PHE A 323 -31.67 -1.41 -19.78
N GLU A 324 -30.35 -1.61 -19.67
CA GLU A 324 -29.36 -0.89 -20.49
C GLU A 324 -29.44 -1.26 -21.98
N LEU A 325 -29.66 -2.54 -22.31
CA LEU A 325 -29.87 -3.01 -23.69
C LEU A 325 -31.14 -2.42 -24.33
N ALA A 326 -32.15 -2.09 -23.52
CA ALA A 326 -33.34 -1.36 -23.95
C ALA A 326 -33.11 0.16 -24.10
N GLY A 327 -31.87 0.65 -23.93
CA GLY A 327 -31.50 2.06 -24.01
C GLY A 327 -31.63 2.83 -22.69
N GLY A 328 -32.01 2.15 -21.60
CA GLY A 328 -32.01 2.70 -20.25
C GLY A 328 -30.61 3.10 -19.80
N LYS A 329 -30.51 4.14 -18.97
CA LYS A 329 -29.25 4.54 -18.33
C LYS A 329 -29.39 4.44 -16.82
N PRO A 330 -28.35 4.00 -16.10
CA PRO A 330 -28.36 4.03 -14.64
C PRO A 330 -28.70 5.43 -14.13
N PRO A 331 -29.46 5.54 -13.02
CA PRO A 331 -29.75 6.84 -12.43
C PRO A 331 -28.46 7.54 -12.05
N ALA A 332 -28.37 8.84 -12.35
CA ALA A 332 -27.25 9.65 -11.93
C ALA A 332 -27.17 9.70 -10.40
N PRO A 333 -25.97 9.70 -9.80
CA PRO A 333 -25.84 9.83 -8.36
C PRO A 333 -26.37 11.20 -7.89
N PRO A 334 -26.95 11.30 -6.67
CA PRO A 334 -27.43 12.57 -6.12
C PRO A 334 -26.34 13.65 -6.14
N ARG A 335 -26.64 14.90 -6.51
CA ARG A 335 -25.63 15.96 -6.57
C ARG A 335 -25.01 16.22 -5.20
N LEU A 336 -23.73 16.61 -5.18
CA LEU A 336 -23.07 17.05 -3.95
C LEU A 336 -23.44 18.52 -3.69
N PRO A 337 -23.67 18.93 -2.43
CA PRO A 337 -24.05 20.30 -2.08
C PRO A 337 -22.82 21.24 -2.10
N LEU A 338 -22.13 21.35 -3.23
CA LEU A 338 -20.92 22.19 -3.36
C LEU A 338 -21.25 23.68 -3.21
N ASP A 339 -22.33 24.12 -3.86
CA ASP A 339 -22.73 25.53 -3.91
C ASP A 339 -23.07 26.06 -2.52
N GLU A 340 -23.83 25.29 -1.75
CA GLU A 340 -24.28 25.64 -0.40
C GLU A 340 -23.13 25.68 0.62
N VAL A 341 -22.07 24.90 0.39
CA VAL A 341 -21.02 24.67 1.40
C VAL A 341 -19.72 25.40 1.08
N LEU A 342 -19.34 25.46 -0.20
CA LEU A 342 -18.04 26.03 -0.62
C LEU A 342 -18.17 27.42 -1.25
N TYR A 343 -19.29 27.71 -1.91
CA TYR A 343 -19.46 28.94 -2.71
C TYR A 343 -20.49 29.91 -2.12
N ALA A 344 -20.95 29.66 -0.90
CA ALA A 344 -21.84 30.57 -0.18
C ALA A 344 -21.18 31.95 -0.05
N GLY A 345 -21.73 32.94 -0.77
CA GLY A 345 -21.24 34.33 -0.80
C GLY A 345 -20.45 34.75 -2.06
N THR A 346 -20.15 33.85 -3.00
CA THR A 346 -19.39 34.18 -4.23
C THR A 346 -20.24 34.28 -5.50
N ARG A 347 -21.57 34.13 -5.39
CA ARG A 347 -22.51 34.24 -6.52
C ARG A 347 -23.42 35.47 -6.33
N PRO A 348 -23.61 36.34 -7.32
CA PRO A 348 -24.55 37.47 -7.20
C PRO A 348 -25.99 36.94 -7.04
N PRO A 349 -26.86 37.66 -6.29
CA PRO A 349 -28.26 37.27 -6.13
C PRO A 349 -28.98 37.42 -7.48
N GLY A 350 -29.37 36.31 -8.12
CA GLY A 350 -30.15 36.34 -9.38
C GLY A 350 -29.95 35.18 -10.35
N GLY A 351 -29.02 34.25 -10.11
CA GLY A 351 -28.87 33.06 -10.97
C GLY A 351 -29.92 31.99 -10.66
N SER A 352 -31.05 32.00 -11.37
CA SER A 352 -32.09 30.96 -11.26
C SER A 352 -31.52 29.54 -11.54
N PRO A 353 -32.01 28.47 -10.88
CA PRO A 353 -31.38 27.13 -10.85
C PRO A 353 -31.40 26.36 -12.18
N ASN A 354 -31.99 26.93 -13.23
CA ASN A 354 -32.37 26.24 -14.47
C ASN A 354 -31.73 26.80 -15.74
N THR A 355 -30.45 27.16 -15.67
CA THR A 355 -29.66 27.42 -16.88
C THR A 355 -28.41 26.55 -16.87
N VAL A 356 -28.45 25.47 -17.66
CA VAL A 356 -27.24 25.07 -18.38
C VAL A 356 -26.78 26.34 -19.11
N PRO A 357 -25.53 26.80 -19.00
CA PRO A 357 -25.11 27.96 -19.75
C PRO A 357 -25.28 27.61 -21.23
N VAL A 358 -26.26 28.23 -21.89
CA VAL A 358 -26.21 28.37 -23.34
C VAL A 358 -24.95 29.17 -23.60
N PRO A 359 -23.97 28.66 -24.34
CA PRO A 359 -22.78 29.42 -24.63
C PRO A 359 -23.21 30.66 -25.41
N VAL A 360 -22.99 31.83 -24.80
CA VAL A 360 -22.96 33.10 -25.54
C VAL A 360 -21.93 32.92 -26.65
N PRO A 361 -22.24 33.26 -27.92
CA PRO A 361 -21.30 33.10 -29.01
C PRO A 361 -20.13 34.07 -28.82
N SER A 362 -19.10 33.61 -28.11
CA SER A 362 -17.77 34.20 -28.23
C SER A 362 -17.19 33.77 -29.57
N GLU A 363 -16.57 34.71 -30.26
CA GLU A 363 -16.00 34.57 -31.59
C GLU A 363 -15.29 33.23 -31.76
N GLN A 364 -15.60 32.58 -32.89
CA GLN A 364 -15.19 31.23 -33.26
C GLN A 364 -13.69 30.99 -33.04
N LYS A 365 -13.35 30.39 -31.90
CA LYS A 365 -12.23 29.47 -31.77
C LYS A 365 -12.81 28.09 -31.54
N THR A 366 -13.03 27.41 -32.64
CA THR A 366 -13.48 26.01 -32.71
C THR A 366 -12.72 25.15 -31.70
N ALA A 367 -13.46 24.58 -30.75
CA ALA A 367 -12.94 23.56 -29.86
C ALA A 367 -12.40 22.40 -30.72
N LYS A 368 -11.10 22.17 -30.68
CA LYS A 368 -10.48 21.01 -31.31
C LYS A 368 -11.01 19.75 -30.61
N VAL A 369 -11.93 19.05 -31.27
CA VAL A 369 -12.24 17.65 -30.99
C VAL A 369 -10.91 16.90 -31.09
N ILE A 370 -10.42 16.37 -29.97
CA ILE A 370 -9.21 15.54 -29.94
C ILE A 370 -9.64 14.14 -30.42
N PRO A 371 -9.20 13.67 -31.61
CA PRO A 371 -9.58 12.35 -32.08
C PRO A 371 -8.80 11.27 -31.32
N PHE A 372 -9.44 10.09 -31.20
CA PHE A 372 -8.87 8.88 -30.65
C PHE A 372 -7.57 8.53 -31.40
N ARG A 373 -6.42 8.42 -30.71
CA ARG A 373 -5.14 8.06 -31.33
C ARG A 373 -5.22 6.66 -31.93
N THR A 374 -5.20 6.54 -33.26
CA THR A 374 -4.82 5.32 -33.97
C THR A 374 -3.30 5.23 -34.03
N SER A 375 -2.74 4.12 -33.54
CA SER A 375 -1.31 3.84 -33.64
C SER A 375 -1.02 3.39 -35.07
N ALA A 376 -0.42 4.25 -35.89
CA ALA A 376 0.22 3.83 -37.12
C ALA A 376 1.67 3.45 -36.81
N ARG A 377 1.96 2.14 -36.80
CA ARG A 377 3.34 1.64 -36.96
C ARG A 377 3.74 1.89 -38.41
N GLY A 378 4.59 2.88 -38.65
CA GLY A 378 5.32 3.01 -39.91
C GLY A 378 6.40 1.93 -39.98
N ARG A 379 6.31 1.06 -40.99
CA ARG A 379 7.44 0.29 -41.51
C ARG A 379 8.36 1.24 -42.25
N HIS A 380 9.66 1.20 -41.97
CA HIS A 380 10.73 1.48 -42.93
C HIS A 380 11.97 0.69 -42.52
N GLY A 381 12.58 0.01 -43.49
CA GLY A 381 13.67 -0.96 -43.35
C GLY A 381 13.22 -2.33 -43.81
#